data_AF-A0A2T4S668-F1
#
_entry.id   AF-A0A2T4S668-F1
#
_cell.length_a   1.000
_cell.length_b   1.000
_cell.length_c   1.000
_cell.angle_alpha   90.00
_cell.angle_beta   90.00
_cell.angle_gamma   90.00
#
_symmetry.space_group_name_H-M   'P 1'
#
loop_
_entity.id
_entity.type
_entity.pdbx_description
1 polymer ?
#
loop_
_entity_poly.entity_id
_entity_poly.type
_entity_poly.pdbx_seq_one_letter_code
_entity_poly.pdbx_strand_id
1 'polypeptide(L)'
;MDNQENIKLLNPLSLAYMGDAVLEQYVRTHIILKLRAKPNRLHQQAKRFVSAKSQAITLESLMQSDWLTEEELEIVRRGRNAKSHTKAKNTDIQTYRKSSGLEAVIGFLY
;
A
#
# COMPACT_ATOMS: atom_id res chain seq x y z
N MET A 1 -15.04 14.53 17.64
CA MET A 1 -14.20 14.43 18.84
C MET A 1 -13.09 13.43 18.53
N ASP A 2 -11.89 13.96 18.30
CA ASP A 2 -10.54 13.36 18.37
C ASP A 2 -10.32 11.94 17.81
N ASN A 3 -10.52 11.74 16.50
CA ASN A 3 -10.09 10.49 15.85
C ASN A 3 -8.69 10.57 15.20
N GLN A 4 -8.20 11.76 14.83
CA GLN A 4 -6.90 11.89 14.15
C GLN A 4 -5.70 11.61 15.05
N GLU A 5 -5.75 11.97 16.34
CA GLU A 5 -4.63 11.71 17.26
C GLU A 5 -4.39 10.21 17.51
N ASN A 6 -5.42 9.37 17.36
CA ASN A 6 -5.30 7.92 17.57
C ASN A 6 -4.87 7.13 16.33
N ILE A 7 -4.94 7.69 15.11
CA ILE A 7 -4.58 6.97 13.88
C ILE A 7 -3.09 6.58 13.89
N LYS A 8 -2.23 7.45 14.43
CA LYS A 8 -0.79 7.17 14.62
C LYS A 8 -0.55 5.97 15.53
N LEU A 9 -1.42 5.73 16.50
CA LEU A 9 -1.31 4.63 17.46
C LEU A 9 -1.92 3.32 16.95
N LEU A 10 -2.60 3.35 15.79
CA LEU A 10 -3.20 2.15 15.22
C LEU A 10 -2.13 1.11 14.87
N ASN A 11 -2.56 -0.15 14.96
CA ASN A 11 -1.75 -1.29 14.58
C ASN A 11 -1.33 -1.13 13.10
N PRO A 12 -0.03 -1.26 12.77
CA PRO A 12 0.44 -1.15 11.39
C PRO A 12 -0.24 -2.11 10.40
N LEU A 13 -0.69 -3.29 10.86
CA LEU A 13 -1.49 -4.21 10.04
C LEU A 13 -2.87 -3.64 9.73
N SER A 14 -3.49 -2.93 10.66
CA SER A 14 -4.79 -2.27 10.43
C SER A 14 -4.66 -1.11 9.46
N LEU A 15 -3.57 -0.33 9.56
CA LEU A 15 -3.25 0.72 8.59
C LEU A 15 -3.01 0.12 7.20
N ALA A 16 -2.20 -0.93 7.09
CA ALA A 16 -1.98 -1.61 5.82
C ALA A 16 -3.28 -2.18 5.22
N TYR A 17 -4.13 -2.78 6.06
CA TYR A 17 -5.44 -3.26 5.63
C TYR A 17 -6.32 -2.15 5.04
N MET A 18 -6.35 -0.96 5.67
CA MET A 18 -7.07 0.18 5.12
C MET A 18 -6.43 0.68 3.82
N GLY A 19 -5.10 0.82 3.80
CA GLY A 19 -4.38 1.33 2.63
C GLY A 19 -4.47 0.44 1.40
N ASP A 20 -4.55 -0.88 1.55
CA ASP A 20 -4.81 -1.82 0.46
C ASP A 20 -6.16 -1.52 -0.22
N ALA A 21 -7.22 -1.33 0.58
CA ALA A 21 -8.54 -0.99 0.07
C ALA A 21 -8.57 0.38 -0.63
N VAL A 22 -7.93 1.38 -0.03
CA VAL A 22 -7.80 2.72 -0.61
C VAL A 22 -7.06 2.64 -1.96
N LEU A 23 -5.89 2.01 -2.01
CA LEU A 23 -5.10 1.86 -3.23
C LEU A 23 -5.88 1.14 -4.33
N GLU A 24 -6.56 0.04 -4.00
CA GLU A 24 -7.38 -0.73 -4.94
C GLU A 24 -8.49 0.14 -5.55
N GLN A 25 -9.18 0.95 -4.74
CA GLN A 25 -10.24 1.84 -5.21
C GLN A 25 -9.69 2.92 -6.16
N TYR A 26 -8.59 3.58 -5.79
CA TYR A 26 -7.96 4.62 -6.62
C TYR A 26 -7.48 4.04 -7.96
N VAL A 27 -6.82 2.88 -7.94
CA VAL A 27 -6.33 2.20 -9.15
C VAL A 27 -7.49 1.77 -10.05
N ARG A 28 -8.53 1.14 -9.50
CA ARG A 28 -9.71 0.72 -10.29
C ARG A 28 -10.39 1.91 -10.93
N THR A 29 -10.58 3.00 -10.18
CA THR A 29 -11.16 4.25 -10.69
C THR A 29 -10.33 4.80 -11.85
N HIS A 30 -9.01 4.91 -11.67
CA HIS A 30 -8.10 5.38 -12.72
C HIS A 30 -8.19 4.53 -14.00
N ILE A 31 -8.18 3.21 -13.87
CA ILE A 31 -8.16 2.28 -15.01
C ILE A 31 -9.51 2.29 -15.75
N ILE A 32 -10.63 2.33 -15.03
CA ILE A 32 -11.97 2.42 -15.63
C ILE A 32 -12.09 3.67 -16.50
N LEU A 33 -11.68 4.83 -15.95
CA LEU A 33 -11.75 6.11 -16.66
C LEU A 33 -10.81 6.14 -17.88
N LYS A 34 -9.63 5.52 -17.77
CA LYS A 34 -8.61 5.55 -18.83
C LYS A 34 -8.83 4.55 -19.96
N LEU A 35 -9.24 3.31 -19.67
CA LEU A 35 -9.21 2.22 -20.65
C LEU A 35 -10.55 1.93 -21.34
N ARG A 36 -11.69 2.26 -20.72
CA ARG A 36 -13.04 1.94 -21.24
C ARG A 36 -13.15 0.50 -21.80
N ALA A 37 -12.57 -0.46 -21.07
CA ALA A 37 -12.39 -1.84 -21.52
C ALA A 37 -13.32 -2.83 -20.80
N LYS A 38 -13.40 -4.08 -21.30
CA LYS A 38 -14.16 -5.16 -20.66
C LYS A 38 -13.59 -5.54 -19.27
N PRO A 39 -14.42 -6.03 -18.33
CA PRO A 39 -14.02 -6.32 -16.94
C PRO A 39 -12.75 -7.16 -16.78
N ASN A 40 -12.55 -8.22 -17.60
CA ASN A 40 -11.34 -9.05 -17.52
C ASN A 40 -10.07 -8.24 -17.80
N ARG A 41 -10.09 -7.34 -18.78
CA ARG A 41 -8.93 -6.49 -19.10
C ARG A 41 -8.70 -5.46 -17.99
N LEU A 42 -9.75 -4.89 -17.41
CA LEU A 42 -9.64 -3.96 -16.28
C LEU A 42 -8.98 -4.66 -15.07
N HIS A 43 -9.44 -5.87 -14.73
CA HIS A 43 -8.89 -6.67 -13.63
C HIS A 43 -7.41 -7.01 -13.83
N GLN A 44 -7.04 -7.46 -15.04
CA GLN A 44 -5.65 -7.77 -15.36
C GLN A 44 -4.74 -6.53 -15.24
N GLN A 45 -5.25 -5.34 -15.61
CA GLN A 45 -4.50 -4.10 -15.46
C GLN A 45 -4.41 -3.69 -14.00
N ALA A 46 -5.51 -3.71 -13.25
CA ALA A 46 -5.52 -3.36 -11.82
C ALA A 46 -4.51 -4.20 -11.04
N LYS A 47 -4.52 -5.53 -11.23
CA LYS A 47 -3.54 -6.45 -10.62
C LYS A 47 -2.08 -6.07 -10.86
N ARG A 48 -1.75 -5.48 -12.02
CA ARG A 48 -0.38 -5.04 -12.29
C ARG A 48 0.01 -3.84 -11.44
N PHE A 49 -0.92 -2.91 -11.19
CA PHE A 49 -0.66 -1.76 -10.33
C PHE A 49 -0.57 -2.14 -8.85
N VAL A 50 -1.51 -2.96 -8.37
CA VAL A 50 -1.62 -3.27 -6.93
C VAL A 50 -0.77 -4.46 -6.47
N SER A 51 -0.03 -5.11 -7.37
CA SER A 51 0.82 -6.23 -6.97
C SER A 51 1.88 -5.81 -5.96
N ALA A 52 2.22 -6.68 -5.01
CA ALA A 52 3.25 -6.42 -4.01
C ALA A 52 4.60 -6.00 -4.61
N LYS A 53 4.94 -6.53 -5.81
CA LYS A 53 6.13 -6.12 -6.56
C LYS A 53 6.07 -4.66 -7.00
N SER A 54 4.95 -4.27 -7.61
CA SER A 54 4.74 -2.88 -8.07
C SER A 54 4.73 -1.92 -6.90
N GLN A 55 4.04 -2.26 -5.81
CA GLN A 55 4.02 -1.47 -4.59
C GLN A 55 5.42 -1.31 -3.98
N ALA A 56 6.21 -2.39 -3.93
CA ALA A 56 7.58 -2.32 -3.43
C ALA A 56 8.47 -1.38 -4.27
N ILE A 57 8.34 -1.44 -5.61
CA ILE A 57 9.05 -0.54 -6.53
C ILE A 57 8.60 0.91 -6.32
N THR A 58 7.30 1.15 -6.16
CA THR A 58 6.76 2.49 -5.88
C THR A 58 7.34 3.04 -4.58
N LEU A 59 7.33 2.28 -3.49
CA LEU A 59 7.89 2.73 -2.22
C LEU A 59 9.39 3.06 -2.34
N GLU A 60 10.17 2.22 -3.01
CA GLU A 60 11.59 2.49 -3.26
C GLU A 60 11.79 3.81 -4.01
N SER A 61 10.98 4.06 -5.05
CA SER A 61 11.05 5.31 -5.82
C SER A 61 10.68 6.54 -4.97
N LEU A 62 9.70 6.43 -4.08
CA LEU A 62 9.32 7.52 -3.16
C LEU A 62 10.42 7.80 -2.15
N MET A 63 11.07 6.75 -1.62
CA MET A 63 12.19 6.89 -0.68
C MET A 63 13.44 7.48 -1.36
N GLN A 64 13.74 7.08 -2.60
CA GLN A 64 14.89 7.59 -3.35
C GLN A 64 14.76 9.05 -3.76
N SER A 65 13.53 9.57 -3.80
CA SER A 65 13.23 10.95 -4.18
C SER A 65 12.95 11.86 -2.99
N ASP A 66 13.17 11.39 -1.75
CA ASP A 66 12.87 12.10 -0.50
C ASP A 66 11.44 12.66 -0.46
N TRP A 67 10.49 11.94 -1.08
CA TRP A 67 9.10 12.39 -1.21
C TRP A 67 8.32 12.29 0.11
N LEU A 68 8.75 11.40 0.99
CA LEU A 68 8.10 11.12 2.27
C LEU A 68 8.69 11.98 3.38
N THR A 69 7.83 12.52 4.22
CA THR A 69 8.20 13.18 5.49
C THR A 69 8.74 12.17 6.50
N GLU A 70 9.42 12.65 7.55
CA GLU A 70 9.95 11.75 8.59
C GLU A 70 8.84 10.96 9.30
N GLU A 71 7.67 11.58 9.48
CA GLU A 71 6.50 10.93 10.07
C GLU A 71 5.98 9.79 9.17
N GLU A 72 5.84 10.03 7.87
CA GLU A 72 5.43 9.00 6.91
C GLU A 72 6.46 7.87 6.84
N LEU A 73 7.76 8.19 6.89
CA LEU A 73 8.84 7.20 6.95
C LEU A 73 8.75 6.33 8.22
N GLU A 74 8.35 6.88 9.36
CA GLU A 74 8.11 6.10 10.58
C GLU A 74 6.97 5.09 10.38
N ILE A 75 5.85 5.51 9.78
CA ILE A 75 4.73 4.62 9.46
C ILE A 75 5.15 3.52 8.49
N VAL A 76 5.92 3.86 7.45
CA VAL A 76 6.49 2.88 6.51
C VAL A 76 7.36 1.85 7.24
N ARG A 77 8.26 2.30 8.13
CA ARG A 77 9.13 1.40 8.91
C ARG A 77 8.31 0.46 9.79
N ARG A 78 7.24 0.94 10.42
CA ARG A 78 6.30 0.14 11.22
C ARG A 78 5.57 -0.90 10.36
N GLY A 79 5.03 -0.49 9.22
CA GLY A 79 4.34 -1.38 8.27
C GLY A 79 5.25 -2.51 7.76
N ARG A 80 6.50 -2.19 7.40
CA ARG A 80 7.50 -3.18 6.95
C ARG A 80 7.83 -4.26 7.99
N ASN A 81 7.72 -3.93 9.27
CA ASN A 81 8.07 -4.81 10.39
C ASN A 81 6.87 -5.53 10.98
N ALA A 82 5.66 -5.22 10.53
CA ALA A 82 4.43 -5.86 10.97
C ALA A 82 4.44 -7.34 10.59
N LYS A 83 4.36 -8.24 11.58
CA LYS A 83 4.36 -9.68 11.33
C LYS A 83 2.94 -10.13 10.98
N SER A 84 2.69 -10.37 9.69
CA SER A 84 1.55 -11.20 9.28
C SER A 84 1.88 -12.68 9.54
N HIS A 85 0.99 -13.40 10.23
CA HIS A 85 1.13 -14.85 10.47
C HIS A 85 1.02 -15.70 9.20
N THR A 86 0.69 -15.09 8.04
CA THR A 86 0.53 -15.80 6.77
C THR A 86 1.56 -15.31 5.75
N LYS A 87 2.45 -16.22 5.34
CA LYS A 87 3.40 -15.99 4.25
C LYS A 87 2.72 -16.35 2.93
N ALA A 88 2.72 -15.44 1.96
CA ALA A 88 2.48 -15.82 0.58
C ALA A 88 3.64 -16.73 0.12
N LYS A 89 3.34 -17.98 -0.25
CA LYS A 89 4.36 -19.03 -0.56
C LYS A 89 5.38 -18.67 -1.64
N ASN A 90 5.12 -17.64 -2.47
CA ASN A 90 5.87 -17.35 -3.70
C ASN A 90 6.38 -15.91 -3.83
N THR A 91 6.23 -15.04 -2.81
CA THR A 91 6.69 -13.64 -2.87
C THR A 91 7.88 -13.46 -1.94
N ASP A 92 8.95 -12.85 -2.46
CA ASP A 92 10.13 -12.52 -1.66
C ASP A 92 9.73 -11.68 -0.43
N ILE A 93 10.31 -12.02 0.72
CA ILE A 93 9.93 -11.44 2.01
C ILE A 93 10.18 -9.92 2.02
N GLN A 94 11.21 -9.43 1.34
CA GLN A 94 11.47 -7.98 1.28
C GLN A 94 10.43 -7.27 0.43
N THR A 95 10.00 -7.89 -0.68
CA THR A 95 8.93 -7.37 -1.52
C THR A 95 7.63 -7.23 -0.73
N TYR A 96 7.24 -8.28 -0.01
CA TYR A 96 6.03 -8.25 0.83
C TYR A 96 6.11 -7.16 1.90
N ARG A 97 7.23 -7.08 2.64
CA ARG A 97 7.42 -6.05 3.67
C ARG A 97 7.32 -4.64 3.11
N LYS A 98 7.93 -4.38 1.94
CA LYS A 98 7.86 -3.07 1.28
C LYS A 98 6.43 -2.73 0.86
N SER A 99 5.69 -3.68 0.27
CA SER A 99 4.25 -3.52 -0.04
C SER A 99 3.46 -3.11 1.20
N SER A 100 3.59 -3.85 2.30
CA SER A 100 2.89 -3.52 3.54
C SER A 100 3.32 -2.18 4.16
N GLY A 101 4.55 -1.74 3.92
CA GLY A 101 4.99 -0.39 4.28
C GLY A 101 4.27 0.69 3.49
N LEU A 102 4.08 0.50 2.18
CA LEU A 102 3.33 1.43 1.33
C LEU A 102 1.86 1.46 1.71
N GLU A 103 1.24 0.29 1.90
CA GLU A 103 -0.15 0.18 2.34
C GLU A 103 -0.34 0.89 3.69
N ALA A 104 0.56 0.70 4.65
CA ALA A 104 0.46 1.34 5.96
C ALA A 104 0.47 2.87 5.88
N VAL A 105 1.35 3.46 5.06
CA VAL A 105 1.39 4.93 4.91
C VAL A 105 0.17 5.47 4.17
N ILE A 106 -0.35 4.75 3.16
CA ILE A 106 -1.61 5.11 2.49
C ILE A 106 -2.77 5.09 3.49
N GLY A 107 -2.87 4.04 4.32
CA GLY A 107 -3.92 3.94 5.33
C GLY A 107 -3.80 4.96 6.46
N PHE A 108 -2.60 5.47 6.73
CA PHE A 108 -2.37 6.57 7.68
C PHE A 108 -2.83 7.93 7.14
N LEU A 109 -2.68 8.16 5.83
CA LEU A 109 -3.00 9.44 5.18
C LEU A 109 -4.47 9.60 4.77
N TYR A 110 -5.24 8.51 4.78
CA TYR A 110 -6.66 8.49 4.43
C TYR A 110 -7.55 8.88 5.60
#